data_AF-A0A0R2NTN7-F1
#
_entry.id   AF-A0A0R2NTN7-F1
#
_cell.length_a   1.000
_cell.length_b   1.000
_cell.length_c   1.000
_cell.angle_alpha   90.00
_cell.angle_beta   90.00
_cell.angle_gamma   90.00
#
_symmetry.space_group_name_H-M   'P 1'
#
loop_
_entity.id
_entity.type
_entity.pdbx_description
1 polymer ?
#
loop_
_entity_poly.entity_id
_entity_poly.type
_entity_poly.pdbx_seq_one_letter_code
_entity_poly.pdbx_strand_id
1 'polypeptide(L)'
;MNNILFDDVTSLLDGDFGDDRILKQISRACKNNEVISNYERNYVQKLAEQYLGKKPKIIIPKKPENIAPIIPDVVMPKTQSYTQTQTFQSRPSPSFNLKNPKLILGFTSIVLVIIFAAILSSGTFDSFSSNPTSNPNPTSNPTLKLSVQTDLSSYSQKDFISINGISTNSNMVNISIENQNNELVWAEQVSVKNNGMYSTLSLAGGPGWENSGTYTMKVDNGSEIKSIKFSFTS
;
A
#
# COMPACT_ATOMS: atom_id res chain seq x y z
N MET A 1 7.37 16.90 23.76
CA MET A 1 8.31 15.90 23.19
C MET A 1 9.15 16.41 22.00
N ASN A 2 9.09 17.70 21.62
CA ASN A 2 9.67 18.19 20.36
C ASN A 2 11.18 18.51 20.40
N ASN A 3 11.78 18.60 21.59
CA ASN A 3 13.18 19.05 21.72
C ASN A 3 14.18 18.04 21.13
N ILE A 4 13.90 16.73 21.24
CA ILE A 4 14.84 15.68 20.78
C ILE A 4 15.00 15.71 19.24
N LEU A 5 13.90 15.93 18.50
CA LEU A 5 13.95 16.00 17.04
C LEU A 5 14.66 17.27 16.57
N PHE A 6 14.45 18.38 17.27
CA PHE A 6 15.09 19.65 16.93
C PHE A 6 16.61 19.62 17.13
N ASP A 7 17.09 18.97 18.19
CA ASP A 7 18.53 18.79 18.45
C ASP A 7 19.20 17.93 17.38
N ASP A 8 18.51 16.87 16.91
CA ASP A 8 18.99 16.00 15.84
C ASP A 8 19.11 16.74 14.52
N VAL A 9 18.08 17.49 14.12
CA VAL A 9 18.10 18.30 12.89
C VAL A 9 19.23 19.35 12.94
N THR A 10 19.45 19.97 14.09
CA THR A 10 20.50 20.98 14.25
C THR A 10 21.90 20.37 14.12
N SER A 11 22.12 19.20 14.72
CA SER A 11 23.38 18.47 14.61
C SER A 11 23.65 17.96 13.19
N LEU A 12 22.60 17.57 12.46
CA LEU A 12 22.73 17.15 11.05
C LEU A 12 23.06 18.31 10.12
N LEU A 13 22.47 19.49 10.34
CA LEU A 13 22.79 20.70 9.58
C LEU A 13 24.22 21.19 9.83
N ASP A 14 24.70 21.11 11.07
CA ASP A 14 26.07 21.51 11.43
C ASP A 14 27.13 20.59 10.80
N GLY A 15 26.80 19.30 10.68
CA GLY A 15 27.66 18.30 10.05
C GLY A 15 27.52 18.15 8.54
N ASP A 16 26.70 18.98 7.86
CA ASP A 16 26.39 18.87 6.42
C ASP A 16 25.89 17.45 6.02
N PHE A 17 25.10 16.84 6.90
CA PHE A 17 24.64 15.45 6.75
C PHE A 17 23.20 15.41 6.24
N GLY A 18 23.03 15.35 4.92
CA GLY A 18 21.74 15.13 4.26
C GLY A 18 21.36 16.25 3.29
N ASP A 19 20.07 16.40 3.04
CA ASP A 19 19.53 17.48 2.20
C ASP A 19 19.27 18.71 3.08
N ASP A 20 20.13 19.68 2.87
CA ASP A 20 20.16 20.96 3.54
C ASP A 20 18.83 21.73 3.46
N ARG A 21 18.10 21.63 2.34
CA ARG A 21 16.80 22.30 2.16
C ARG A 21 15.74 21.65 3.03
N ILE A 22 15.71 20.32 3.03
CA ILE A 22 14.76 19.52 3.81
C ILE A 22 15.02 19.72 5.31
N LEU A 23 16.28 19.63 5.75
CA LEU A 23 16.63 19.82 7.15
C LEU A 23 16.36 21.25 7.63
N LYS A 24 16.59 22.28 6.80
CA LYS A 24 16.23 23.68 7.13
C LYS A 24 14.71 23.85 7.27
N GLN A 25 13.92 23.21 6.42
CA GLN A 25 12.46 23.24 6.51
C GLN A 25 11.98 22.60 7.82
N ILE A 26 12.48 21.40 8.14
CA ILE A 26 12.11 20.68 9.38
C ILE A 26 12.55 21.48 10.61
N SER A 27 13.75 22.10 10.58
CA SER A 27 14.24 22.95 11.66
C SER A 27 13.32 24.15 11.93
N ARG A 28 12.82 24.80 10.88
CA ARG A 28 11.85 25.90 11.00
C ARG A 28 10.52 25.42 11.57
N ALA A 29 9.99 24.31 11.05
CA ALA A 29 8.77 23.71 11.55
C ALA A 29 8.87 23.35 13.05
N CYS A 30 10.00 22.77 13.47
CA CYS A 30 10.31 22.52 14.88
C CYS A 30 10.30 23.80 15.73
N LYS A 31 10.98 24.87 15.27
CA LYS A 31 11.04 26.17 16.00
C LYS A 31 9.68 26.82 16.16
N ASN A 32 8.85 26.73 15.13
CA ASN A 32 7.51 27.31 15.13
C ASN A 32 6.45 26.37 15.73
N ASN A 33 6.86 25.19 16.21
CA ASN A 33 5.98 24.15 16.74
C ASN A 33 4.87 23.72 15.75
N GLU A 34 5.22 23.71 14.46
CA GLU A 34 4.38 23.27 13.35
C GLU A 34 4.33 21.74 13.25
N VAL A 35 3.33 21.23 12.53
CA VAL A 35 3.16 19.79 12.33
C VAL A 35 4.20 19.31 11.33
N ILE A 36 5.04 18.37 11.79
CA ILE A 36 6.01 17.68 10.95
C ILE A 36 5.37 16.38 10.45
N SER A 37 5.60 16.03 9.19
CA SER A 37 5.10 14.79 8.60
C SER A 37 5.82 13.56 9.15
N ASN A 38 5.21 12.39 9.01
CA ASN A 38 5.87 11.13 9.35
C ASN A 38 7.10 10.85 8.47
N TYR A 39 7.06 11.31 7.22
CA TYR A 39 8.19 11.19 6.30
C TYR A 39 9.40 11.96 6.81
N GLU A 40 9.22 13.23 7.17
CA GLU A 40 10.28 14.10 7.69
C GLU A 40 10.87 13.57 9.01
N ARG A 41 10.04 13.05 9.91
CA ARG A 41 10.52 12.41 11.14
C ARG A 41 11.41 11.20 10.86
N ASN A 42 10.96 10.32 9.97
CA ASN A 42 11.73 9.13 9.59
C ASN A 42 13.02 9.50 8.84
N TYR A 43 12.98 10.56 8.04
CA TYR A 43 14.14 11.07 7.34
C TYR A 43 15.25 11.51 8.30
N VAL A 44 14.91 12.37 9.28
CA VAL A 44 15.84 12.82 10.32
C VAL A 44 16.34 11.65 11.16
N GLN A 45 15.45 10.72 11.52
CA GLN A 45 15.83 9.55 12.32
C GLN A 45 16.89 8.69 11.63
N LYS A 46 16.72 8.39 10.33
CA LYS A 46 17.70 7.61 9.57
C LYS A 46 19.07 8.32 9.50
N LEU A 47 19.07 9.62 9.28
CA LEU A 47 20.30 10.42 9.24
C LEU A 47 20.98 10.47 10.61
N ALA A 48 20.22 10.64 11.69
CA ALA A 48 20.76 10.65 13.04
C ALA A 48 21.34 9.28 13.45
N GLU A 49 20.71 8.19 13.01
CA GLU A 49 21.24 6.83 13.20
C GLU A 49 22.55 6.63 12.42
N GLN A 50 22.63 7.14 11.20
CA GLN A 50 23.78 6.97 10.31
C GLN A 50 24.99 7.83 10.71
N TYR A 51 24.78 9.11 11.03
CA TYR A 51 25.87 10.09 11.19
C TYR A 51 26.10 10.52 12.64
N LEU A 52 25.06 10.48 13.49
CA LEU A 52 25.17 10.89 14.90
C LEU A 52 25.32 9.69 15.86
N GLY A 53 25.42 8.47 15.33
CA GLY A 53 25.63 7.24 16.11
C GLY A 53 24.46 6.91 17.06
N LYS A 54 23.27 7.44 16.81
CA LYS A 54 22.10 7.15 17.64
C LYS A 54 21.60 5.74 17.38
N LYS A 55 21.42 4.95 18.45
CA LYS A 55 20.82 3.61 18.36
C LYS A 55 19.29 3.73 18.20
N PRO A 56 18.62 2.82 17.46
CA PRO A 56 17.18 2.90 17.24
C PRO A 56 16.43 2.87 18.57
N LYS A 57 15.71 3.94 18.85
CA LYS A 57 14.83 4.01 20.03
C LYS A 57 13.52 3.33 19.64
N ILE A 58 13.41 2.05 19.94
CA ILE A 58 12.15 1.30 19.84
C ILE A 58 11.13 2.05 20.70
N ILE A 59 10.17 2.71 20.07
CA ILE A 59 8.99 3.23 20.76
C ILE A 59 8.15 2.01 21.11
N ILE A 60 8.35 1.47 22.30
CA ILE A 60 7.38 0.54 22.89
C ILE A 60 6.10 1.36 23.06
N PRO A 61 4.97 0.99 22.42
CA PRO A 61 3.69 1.61 22.75
C PRO A 61 3.41 1.29 24.21
N LYS A 62 3.56 2.29 25.08
CA LYS A 62 3.22 2.16 26.50
C LYS A 62 1.71 1.90 26.55
N LYS A 63 1.35 0.70 27.02
CA LYS A 63 0.00 0.29 27.42
C LYS A 63 -0.72 1.47 28.11
N PRO A 64 -1.95 1.83 27.71
CA PRO A 64 -2.66 2.92 28.37
C PRO A 64 -3.02 2.47 29.78
N GLU A 65 -2.37 3.11 30.76
CA GLU A 65 -2.72 3.00 32.17
C GLU A 65 -3.92 3.89 32.42
N ASN A 66 -4.93 3.29 33.04
CA ASN A 66 -6.23 3.85 33.38
C ASN A 66 -6.05 5.12 34.25
N ILE A 67 -6.40 6.28 33.69
CA ILE A 67 -6.64 7.48 34.49
C ILE A 67 -8.07 7.92 34.17
N ALA A 68 -8.91 7.89 35.20
CA ALA A 68 -10.30 8.30 35.15
C ALA A 68 -10.45 9.75 34.63
N PRO A 69 -11.54 10.08 33.90
CA PRO A 69 -11.73 11.42 33.36
C PRO A 69 -12.05 12.39 34.50
N ILE A 70 -11.12 13.31 34.79
CA ILE A 70 -11.44 14.53 35.53
C ILE A 70 -11.94 15.52 34.49
N ILE A 71 -13.21 15.89 34.58
CA ILE A 71 -13.87 16.87 33.70
C ILE A 71 -13.50 18.28 34.21
N PRO A 72 -12.75 19.10 33.46
CA PRO A 72 -12.74 20.54 33.71
C PRO A 72 -13.97 21.17 33.04
N ASP A 73 -14.80 21.81 33.86
CA ASP A 73 -15.90 22.67 33.43
C ASP A 73 -15.33 23.88 32.66
N VAL A 74 -15.40 23.83 31.33
CA VAL A 74 -15.06 24.96 30.46
C VAL A 74 -16.10 25.05 29.37
N VAL A 75 -16.92 26.09 29.46
CA VAL A 75 -17.98 26.47 28.52
C VAL A 75 -17.40 26.60 27.10
N MET A 76 -17.94 25.82 26.18
CA MET A 76 -17.63 25.88 24.75
C MET A 76 -18.02 27.24 24.14
N PRO A 77 -17.11 27.99 23.48
CA PRO A 77 -17.50 29.10 22.63
C PRO A 77 -18.21 28.57 21.39
N LYS A 78 -19.39 29.11 21.07
CA LYS A 78 -20.12 28.79 19.84
C LYS A 78 -19.37 29.35 18.63
N THR A 79 -18.66 28.49 17.90
CA THR A 79 -18.02 28.86 16.63
C THR A 79 -19.08 29.00 15.53
N GLN A 80 -19.18 30.20 14.97
CA GLN A 80 -19.95 30.49 13.76
C GLN A 80 -19.20 29.94 12.54
N SER A 81 -19.94 29.27 11.65
CA SER A 81 -19.43 28.79 10.36
C SER A 81 -19.10 29.97 9.44
N TYR A 82 -17.82 30.17 9.14
CA TYR A 82 -17.38 31.07 8.08
C TYR A 82 -17.07 30.25 6.83
N THR A 83 -17.93 30.37 5.81
CA THR A 83 -17.65 29.89 4.46
C THR A 83 -16.63 30.83 3.80
N GLN A 84 -15.41 30.35 3.57
CA GLN A 84 -14.45 31.03 2.71
C GLN A 84 -14.53 30.43 1.30
N THR A 85 -15.17 31.17 0.41
CA THR A 85 -15.20 30.91 -1.03
C THR A 85 -13.82 31.22 -1.63
N GLN A 86 -13.14 30.23 -2.20
CA GLN A 86 -12.02 30.47 -3.13
C GLN A 86 -12.57 30.39 -4.56
N THR A 87 -12.61 31.55 -5.22
CA THR A 87 -12.95 31.69 -6.64
C THR A 87 -11.76 31.24 -7.50
N PHE A 88 -11.87 30.07 -8.12
CA PHE A 88 -11.06 29.75 -9.31
C PHE A 88 -11.77 30.31 -10.54
N GLN A 89 -11.18 31.31 -11.21
CA GLN A 89 -11.65 31.77 -12.51
C GLN A 89 -11.38 30.68 -13.56
N SER A 90 -12.44 30.12 -14.13
CA SER A 90 -12.41 29.21 -15.28
C SER A 90 -12.71 29.98 -16.58
N ARG A 91 -11.95 29.68 -17.64
CA ARG A 91 -12.25 30.05 -19.04
C ARG A 91 -12.78 28.79 -19.76
N PRO A 92 -13.78 28.88 -20.68
CA PRO A 92 -14.69 27.77 -21.01
C PRO A 92 -14.13 26.86 -22.13
N SER A 93 -14.42 25.55 -22.20
CA SER A 93 -15.66 24.87 -22.69
C SER A 93 -15.40 23.33 -22.73
N PRO A 94 -16.32 22.41 -23.09
CA PRO A 94 -17.78 22.47 -23.24
C PRO A 94 -18.54 21.47 -22.32
N SER A 95 -19.85 21.68 -22.23
CA SER A 95 -20.81 20.98 -21.37
C SER A 95 -21.04 19.51 -21.74
N PHE A 96 -20.93 18.61 -20.76
CA PHE A 96 -21.68 17.36 -20.76
C PHE A 96 -22.92 17.53 -19.87
N ASN A 97 -24.05 17.80 -20.53
CA ASN A 97 -25.36 17.76 -19.91
C ASN A 97 -25.70 16.30 -19.56
N LEU A 98 -25.66 15.92 -18.29
CA LEU A 98 -26.33 14.72 -17.81
C LEU A 98 -27.47 15.14 -16.88
N LYS A 99 -28.65 15.36 -17.48
CA LYS A 99 -29.88 15.59 -16.74
C LYS A 99 -30.32 14.26 -16.11
N ASN A 100 -30.16 14.17 -14.79
CA ASN A 100 -30.82 13.30 -13.80
C ASN A 100 -30.96 11.80 -14.14
N PRO A 101 -30.51 10.94 -13.20
CA PRO A 101 -31.31 9.79 -12.82
C PRO A 101 -31.51 9.71 -11.31
N LYS A 102 -32.78 9.77 -10.88
CA LYS A 102 -33.20 9.30 -9.57
C LYS A 102 -33.00 7.78 -9.54
N LEU A 103 -32.03 7.29 -8.79
CA LEU A 103 -31.86 5.86 -8.54
C LEU A 103 -32.35 5.53 -7.12
N ILE A 104 -33.51 4.89 -7.06
CA ILE A 104 -34.11 4.34 -5.86
C ILE A 104 -33.43 2.99 -5.60
N LEU A 105 -32.69 2.94 -4.50
CA LEU A 105 -31.94 1.78 -4.03
C LEU A 105 -32.89 0.84 -3.27
N GLY A 106 -33.47 -0.12 -3.98
CA GLY A 106 -34.26 -1.21 -3.39
C GLY A 106 -33.39 -2.44 -3.17
N PHE A 107 -33.05 -2.74 -1.91
CA PHE A 107 -32.39 -3.99 -1.55
C PHE A 107 -33.43 -5.08 -1.31
N THR A 108 -33.60 -6.00 -2.27
CA THR A 108 -34.32 -7.26 -2.05
C THR A 108 -33.33 -8.42 -2.07
N SER A 109 -33.01 -8.87 -0.85
CA SER A 109 -32.55 -10.19 -0.43
C SER A 109 -32.42 -11.28 -1.49
N ILE A 110 -31.20 -11.76 -1.74
CA ILE A 110 -30.95 -13.07 -2.33
C ILE A 110 -30.15 -13.89 -1.31
N VAL A 111 -30.82 -14.89 -0.73
CA VAL A 111 -30.22 -15.97 0.05
C VAL A 111 -29.61 -16.95 -0.96
N LEU A 112 -28.30 -17.16 -0.92
CA LEU A 112 -27.65 -18.18 -1.74
C LEU A 112 -27.26 -19.38 -0.88
N VAL A 113 -28.00 -20.47 -1.07
CA VAL A 113 -27.71 -21.80 -0.53
C VAL A 113 -26.68 -22.47 -1.45
N ILE A 114 -25.46 -22.69 -0.96
CA ILE A 114 -24.42 -23.43 -1.71
C ILE A 114 -24.48 -24.90 -1.30
N ILE A 115 -25.04 -25.73 -2.18
CA ILE A 115 -24.96 -27.19 -2.10
C ILE A 115 -23.67 -27.61 -2.79
N PHE A 116 -22.70 -28.11 -2.03
CA PHE A 116 -21.50 -28.76 -2.59
C PHE A 116 -21.87 -30.15 -3.11
N ALA A 117 -21.96 -30.28 -4.43
CA ALA A 117 -21.95 -31.59 -5.10
C ALA A 117 -20.54 -31.84 -5.65
N ALA A 118 -19.92 -32.92 -5.16
CA ALA A 118 -18.61 -33.41 -5.59
C ALA A 118 -18.62 -33.79 -7.07
N ILE A 119 -17.67 -33.25 -7.84
CA ILE A 119 -17.30 -33.78 -9.14
C ILE A 119 -15.77 -33.92 -9.17
N LEU A 120 -15.34 -35.18 -9.12
CA LEU A 120 -14.00 -35.63 -9.45
C LEU A 120 -13.76 -35.37 -10.94
N SER A 121 -12.60 -34.79 -11.29
CA SER A 121 -11.83 -35.14 -12.51
C SER A 121 -10.53 -34.34 -12.59
N SER A 122 -9.45 -35.00 -12.17
CA SER A 122 -8.19 -35.17 -12.90
C SER A 122 -7.59 -33.99 -13.70
N GLY A 123 -6.50 -33.45 -13.18
CA GLY A 123 -5.48 -32.69 -13.92
C GLY A 123 -4.15 -32.71 -13.17
N THR A 124 -3.34 -33.75 -13.44
CA THR A 124 -1.89 -33.89 -13.24
C THR A 124 -1.24 -33.25 -12.00
N PHE A 125 -1.06 -34.07 -10.94
CA PHE A 125 -0.01 -33.87 -9.94
C PHE A 125 1.18 -34.75 -10.33
N ASP A 126 2.18 -34.16 -10.98
CA ASP A 126 3.45 -34.86 -11.19
C ASP A 126 4.39 -34.64 -9.99
N SER A 127 4.51 -35.73 -9.24
CA SER A 127 5.78 -36.31 -8.80
C SER A 127 6.57 -35.60 -7.70
N PHE A 128 6.24 -35.96 -6.46
CA PHE A 128 7.25 -36.21 -5.43
C PHE A 128 7.88 -37.58 -5.67
N SER A 129 9.20 -37.68 -5.84
CA SER A 129 10.08 -38.69 -5.22
C SER A 129 11.49 -38.71 -5.84
N SER A 130 12.50 -38.39 -5.03
CA SER A 130 13.67 -39.26 -4.90
C SER A 130 14.29 -39.10 -3.50
N ASN A 131 14.67 -40.24 -2.92
CA ASN A 131 15.04 -40.51 -1.53
C ASN A 131 16.44 -39.94 -1.12
N PRO A 132 16.83 -39.98 0.18
CA PRO A 132 17.98 -39.26 0.74
C PRO A 132 19.28 -40.09 0.70
N THR A 133 20.46 -39.42 0.72
CA THR A 133 21.62 -39.72 1.59
C THR A 133 22.82 -38.77 1.31
N SER A 134 23.34 -38.20 2.41
CA SER A 134 24.68 -37.61 2.67
C SER A 134 25.27 -36.52 1.75
N ASN A 135 25.32 -35.27 2.25
CA ASN A 135 26.53 -34.60 2.81
C ASN A 135 26.23 -33.09 3.03
N PRO A 136 26.59 -32.45 4.15
CA PRO A 136 26.27 -31.05 4.38
C PRO A 136 27.36 -30.16 3.79
N ASN A 137 27.04 -29.45 2.71
CA ASN A 137 27.80 -28.29 2.30
C ASN A 137 26.86 -27.07 2.33
N PRO A 138 27.06 -26.07 3.21
CA PRO A 138 26.26 -24.87 3.20
C PRO A 138 26.84 -23.93 2.14
N THR A 139 26.61 -24.23 0.86
CA THR A 139 26.61 -23.18 -0.16
C THR A 139 25.17 -22.70 -0.24
N SER A 140 24.77 -21.83 0.69
CA SER A 140 23.50 -21.13 0.61
C SER A 140 23.57 -20.16 -0.58
N ASN A 141 23.27 -20.67 -1.78
CA ASN A 141 22.76 -19.80 -2.82
C ASN A 141 21.53 -19.10 -2.22
N PRO A 142 21.43 -17.76 -2.29
CA PRO A 142 20.24 -17.07 -1.81
C PRO A 142 19.05 -17.61 -2.61
N THR A 143 18.20 -18.41 -1.98
CA THR A 143 16.99 -18.92 -2.63
C THR A 143 16.14 -17.71 -2.99
N LEU A 144 16.07 -17.41 -4.28
CA LEU A 144 15.15 -16.42 -4.83
C LEU A 144 13.73 -16.86 -4.44
N LYS A 145 12.95 -15.94 -3.87
CA LYS A 145 11.58 -16.21 -3.46
C LYS A 145 10.70 -15.07 -3.93
N LEU A 146 9.88 -15.35 -4.94
CA LEU A 146 8.80 -14.50 -5.40
C LEU A 146 7.43 -15.15 -5.16
N SER A 147 6.49 -14.38 -4.61
CA SER A 147 5.09 -14.79 -4.46
C SER A 147 4.15 -13.61 -4.72
N VAL A 148 2.92 -13.87 -5.15
CA VAL A 148 1.86 -12.86 -5.33
C VAL A 148 0.51 -13.47 -4.95
N GLN A 149 -0.34 -12.67 -4.32
CA GLN A 149 -1.72 -13.02 -3.93
C GLN A 149 -2.64 -11.80 -4.07
N THR A 150 -3.93 -12.09 -4.20
CA THR A 150 -5.02 -11.11 -4.14
C THR A 150 -5.98 -11.45 -3.00
N ASP A 151 -6.85 -10.51 -2.61
CA ASP A 151 -7.83 -10.71 -1.54
C ASP A 151 -9.02 -11.60 -1.95
N LEU A 152 -9.42 -11.56 -3.22
CA LEU A 152 -10.48 -12.39 -3.80
C LEU A 152 -10.00 -13.15 -5.04
N SER A 153 -10.75 -14.19 -5.41
CA SER A 153 -10.59 -14.94 -6.67
C SER A 153 -11.50 -14.44 -7.79
N SER A 154 -12.40 -13.50 -7.51
CA SER A 154 -13.34 -12.91 -8.47
C SER A 154 -13.66 -11.46 -8.13
N TYR A 155 -13.76 -10.60 -9.15
CA TYR A 155 -14.08 -9.18 -9.02
C TYR A 155 -15.15 -8.77 -10.02
N SER A 156 -15.84 -7.67 -9.70
CA SER A 156 -16.77 -6.97 -10.58
C SER A 156 -16.22 -5.60 -10.97
N GLN A 157 -16.85 -4.97 -11.97
CA GLN A 157 -16.48 -3.62 -12.39
C GLN A 157 -16.45 -2.65 -11.20
N LYS A 158 -15.35 -1.90 -11.08
CA LYS A 158 -15.06 -0.92 -10.01
C LYS A 158 -14.72 -1.50 -8.64
N ASP A 159 -14.56 -2.82 -8.52
CA ASP A 159 -13.99 -3.40 -7.31
C ASP A 159 -12.52 -2.98 -7.14
N PHE A 160 -12.06 -2.93 -5.91
CA PHE A 160 -10.65 -2.77 -5.60
C PHE A 160 -10.00 -4.14 -5.48
N ILE A 161 -8.83 -4.30 -6.11
CA ILE A 161 -8.03 -5.52 -6.06
C ILE A 161 -6.83 -5.25 -5.14
N SER A 162 -6.81 -5.88 -3.97
CA SER A 162 -5.70 -5.76 -3.02
C SER A 162 -4.61 -6.78 -3.36
N ILE A 163 -3.45 -6.30 -3.78
CA ILE A 163 -2.35 -7.14 -4.26
C ILE A 163 -1.21 -7.10 -3.24
N ASN A 164 -0.70 -8.28 -2.85
CA ASN A 164 0.47 -8.36 -1.97
C ASN A 164 1.33 -9.59 -2.25
N GLY A 165 2.58 -9.56 -1.78
CA GLY A 165 3.49 -10.69 -1.94
C GLY A 165 4.85 -10.48 -1.30
N ILE A 166 5.77 -11.41 -1.61
CA ILE A 166 7.15 -11.44 -1.12
C ILE A 166 8.11 -11.44 -2.30
N SER A 167 9.20 -10.68 -2.20
CA SER A 167 10.38 -10.71 -3.08
C SER A 167 11.63 -10.53 -2.22
N THR A 168 12.51 -11.54 -2.15
CA THR A 168 13.66 -11.53 -1.22
C THR A 168 14.94 -10.88 -1.78
N ASN A 169 15.03 -10.67 -3.10
CA ASN A 169 16.28 -10.23 -3.75
C ASN A 169 16.07 -9.08 -4.75
N SER A 170 14.98 -8.33 -4.63
CA SER A 170 14.77 -7.12 -5.42
C SER A 170 14.14 -6.02 -4.58
N ASN A 171 14.55 -4.77 -4.85
CA ASN A 171 13.97 -3.58 -4.24
C ASN A 171 12.66 -3.15 -4.93
N MET A 172 12.34 -3.72 -6.08
CA MET A 172 11.15 -3.40 -6.87
C MET A 172 10.57 -4.64 -7.53
N VAL A 173 9.26 -4.63 -7.74
CA VAL A 173 8.56 -5.61 -8.57
C VAL A 173 7.70 -4.90 -9.59
N ASN A 174 7.66 -5.41 -10.82
CA ASN A 174 6.71 -5.00 -11.84
C ASN A 174 5.50 -5.91 -11.75
N ILE A 175 4.32 -5.33 -11.60
CA ILE A 175 3.04 -6.03 -11.55
C ILE A 175 2.26 -5.66 -12.79
N SER A 176 1.66 -6.63 -13.47
CA SER A 176 0.76 -6.39 -14.59
C SER A 176 -0.48 -7.25 -14.51
N ILE A 177 -1.58 -6.77 -15.09
CA ILE A 177 -2.82 -7.51 -15.29
C ILE A 177 -3.13 -7.50 -16.77
N GLU A 178 -3.39 -8.68 -17.32
CA GLU A 178 -3.84 -8.91 -18.68
C GLU A 178 -5.27 -9.45 -18.68
N ASN A 179 -6.11 -9.00 -19.61
CA ASN A 179 -7.47 -9.51 -19.79
C ASN A 179 -7.47 -10.89 -20.48
N GLN A 180 -8.66 -11.47 -20.73
CA GLN A 180 -8.77 -12.78 -21.40
C GLN A 180 -8.22 -12.81 -22.84
N ASN A 181 -8.02 -11.64 -23.47
CA ASN A 181 -7.41 -11.53 -24.80
C ASN A 181 -5.88 -11.38 -24.72
N ASN A 182 -5.29 -11.49 -23.53
CA ASN A 182 -3.88 -11.21 -23.22
C ASN A 182 -3.48 -9.74 -23.49
N GLU A 183 -4.43 -8.82 -23.48
CA GLU A 183 -4.16 -7.39 -23.61
C GLU A 183 -3.84 -6.82 -22.22
N LEU A 184 -2.78 -6.00 -22.14
CA LEU A 184 -2.40 -5.34 -20.89
C LEU A 184 -3.44 -4.28 -20.51
N VAL A 185 -4.06 -4.45 -19.34
CA VAL A 185 -5.10 -3.53 -18.85
C VAL A 185 -4.64 -2.68 -17.68
N TRP A 186 -3.59 -3.12 -16.99
CA TRP A 186 -3.02 -2.41 -15.85
C TRP A 186 -1.58 -2.85 -15.61
N ALA A 187 -0.72 -1.91 -15.22
CA ALA A 187 0.63 -2.21 -14.76
C ALA A 187 1.11 -1.17 -13.74
N GLU A 188 1.93 -1.60 -12.78
CA GLU A 188 2.56 -0.74 -11.80
C GLU A 188 3.91 -1.33 -11.35
N GLN A 189 4.89 -0.46 -11.09
CA GLN A 189 6.13 -0.83 -10.42
C GLN A 189 6.02 -0.48 -8.93
N VAL A 190 6.22 -1.47 -8.06
CA VAL A 190 6.02 -1.35 -6.62
C VAL A 190 7.33 -1.56 -5.89
N SER A 191 7.65 -0.68 -4.93
CA SER A 191 8.82 -0.86 -4.06
C SER A 191 8.61 -2.01 -3.06
N VAL A 192 9.66 -2.81 -2.88
CA VAL A 192 9.73 -3.88 -1.90
C VAL A 192 10.31 -3.31 -0.60
N LYS A 193 9.65 -3.60 0.52
CA LYS A 193 10.10 -3.20 1.86
C LYS A 193 11.31 -4.04 2.29
N ASN A 194 12.05 -3.57 3.30
CA ASN A 194 13.23 -4.26 3.84
C ASN A 194 12.96 -5.70 4.32
N ASN A 195 11.71 -6.04 4.64
CA ASN A 195 11.31 -7.39 5.03
C ASN A 195 10.88 -8.27 3.83
N GLY A 196 11.14 -7.82 2.60
CA GLY A 196 10.79 -8.49 1.35
C GLY A 196 9.32 -8.36 0.95
N MET A 197 8.47 -7.65 1.71
CA MET A 197 7.05 -7.51 1.37
C MET A 197 6.80 -6.36 0.39
N TYR A 198 5.87 -6.57 -0.53
CA TYR A 198 5.30 -5.50 -1.36
C TYR A 198 3.77 -5.58 -1.34
N SER A 199 3.12 -4.46 -1.64
CA SER A 199 1.67 -4.38 -1.68
C SER A 199 1.23 -3.18 -2.52
N THR A 200 0.13 -3.32 -3.26
CA THR A 200 -0.53 -2.22 -3.97
C THR A 200 -2.04 -2.48 -4.06
N LEU A 201 -2.78 -1.50 -4.57
CA LEU A 201 -4.22 -1.54 -4.78
C LEU A 201 -4.52 -1.11 -6.21
N SER A 202 -5.25 -1.94 -6.96
CA SER A 202 -5.74 -1.57 -8.29
C SER A 202 -7.26 -1.42 -8.31
N LEU A 203 -7.78 -0.71 -9.30
CA LEU A 203 -9.21 -0.64 -9.60
C LEU A 203 -9.51 -1.59 -10.77
N ALA A 204 -10.49 -2.46 -10.62
CA ALA A 204 -11.01 -3.33 -11.68
C ALA A 204 -11.87 -2.54 -12.67
N GLY A 205 -11.26 -1.63 -13.42
CA GLY A 205 -11.95 -0.78 -14.37
C GLY A 205 -11.02 0.12 -15.18
N GLY A 206 -11.58 0.66 -16.26
CA GLY A 206 -10.84 1.42 -17.27
C GLY A 206 -10.77 0.67 -18.61
N PRO A 207 -10.00 1.19 -19.58
CA PRO A 207 -9.81 0.54 -20.86
C PRO A 207 -9.27 -0.89 -20.71
N GLY A 208 -9.83 -1.84 -21.45
CA GLY A 208 -9.48 -3.26 -21.42
C GLY A 208 -10.27 -4.13 -20.44
N TRP A 209 -11.09 -3.51 -19.57
CA TRP A 209 -11.99 -4.17 -18.61
C TRP A 209 -13.44 -4.31 -19.10
N GLU A 210 -13.70 -4.20 -20.40
CA GLU A 210 -15.06 -4.16 -20.96
C GLU A 210 -15.73 -5.55 -21.00
N ASN A 211 -14.94 -6.61 -20.88
CA ASN A 211 -15.39 -7.98 -21.10
C ASN A 211 -15.09 -8.85 -19.88
N SER A 212 -16.12 -9.56 -19.43
CA SER A 212 -16.01 -10.59 -18.39
C SER A 212 -15.15 -11.76 -18.86
N GLY A 213 -14.45 -12.39 -17.92
CA GLY A 213 -13.68 -13.60 -18.16
C GLY A 213 -12.52 -13.76 -17.19
N THR A 214 -11.48 -14.48 -17.61
CA THR A 214 -10.32 -14.80 -16.75
C THR A 214 -9.18 -13.85 -17.03
N TYR A 215 -8.77 -13.13 -16.01
CA TYR A 215 -7.67 -12.16 -16.06
C TYR A 215 -6.44 -12.81 -15.44
N THR A 216 -5.27 -12.48 -15.98
CA THR A 216 -3.98 -13.00 -15.50
C THR A 216 -3.17 -11.86 -14.90
N MET A 217 -2.83 -11.98 -13.61
CA MET A 217 -1.87 -11.09 -12.98
C MET A 217 -0.48 -11.71 -13.01
N LYS A 218 0.52 -10.96 -13.44
CA LYS A 218 1.92 -11.35 -13.44
C LYS A 218 2.71 -10.43 -12.52
N VAL A 219 3.70 -11.01 -11.85
CA VAL A 219 4.68 -10.27 -11.06
C VAL A 219 6.08 -10.67 -11.52
N ASP A 220 6.94 -9.69 -11.73
CA ASP A 220 8.31 -9.85 -12.20
C ASP A 220 9.25 -9.05 -11.28
N ASN A 221 10.27 -9.71 -10.72
CA ASN A 221 11.28 -9.05 -9.89
C ASN A 221 12.66 -8.91 -10.59
N GLY A 222 12.71 -9.15 -11.91
CA GLY A 222 13.91 -9.14 -12.74
C GLY A 222 14.67 -10.46 -12.77
N SER A 223 14.32 -11.42 -11.91
CA SER A 223 14.94 -12.76 -11.87
C SER A 223 13.91 -13.89 -11.98
N GLU A 224 12.73 -13.71 -11.36
CA GLU A 224 11.63 -14.65 -11.38
C GLU A 224 10.36 -13.96 -11.88
N ILE A 225 9.50 -14.74 -12.54
CA ILE A 225 8.14 -14.32 -12.89
C ILE A 225 7.17 -15.31 -12.23
N LYS A 226 6.14 -14.78 -11.57
CA LYS A 226 5.01 -15.57 -11.06
C LYS A 226 3.70 -15.00 -11.60
N SER A 227 2.68 -15.85 -11.70
CA SER A 227 1.37 -15.44 -12.16
C SER A 227 0.25 -16.10 -11.38
N ILE A 228 -0.85 -15.38 -11.19
CA ILE A 228 -2.12 -15.93 -10.72
C ILE A 228 -3.26 -15.50 -11.64
N LYS A 229 -4.38 -16.19 -11.55
CA LYS A 229 -5.59 -15.89 -12.34
C LYS A 229 -6.76 -15.60 -11.42
N PHE A 230 -7.63 -14.70 -11.86
CA PHE A 230 -8.90 -14.41 -11.20
C PHE A 230 -10.00 -14.18 -12.24
N SER A 231 -11.26 -14.34 -11.82
CA SER A 231 -12.41 -14.05 -12.66
C SER A 231 -12.82 -12.58 -12.57
N PHE A 232 -13.28 -12.00 -13.67
CA PHE A 232 -13.81 -10.65 -13.72
C PHE A 232 -15.20 -10.63 -14.37
N THR A 233 -16.09 -9.80 -13.83
CA THR A 233 -17.44 -9.55 -14.37
C THR A 233 -17.62 -8.06 -14.65
N SER A 234 -17.83 -7.71 -15.92
CA SER A 234 -18.11 -6.31 -16.33
C SER A 234 -19.51 -5.84 -15.93
#